data_AF-A0A1Q8ZHX1-F1
#
_entry.id   AF-A0A1Q8ZHX1-F1
#
_cell.length_a   1.000
_cell.length_b   1.000
_cell.length_c   1.000
_cell.angle_alpha   90.00
_cell.angle_beta   90.00
_cell.angle_gamma   90.00
#
_symmetry.space_group_name_H-M   'P 1'
#
loop_
_entity.id
_entity.type
_entity.pdbx_description
1 polymer ?
#
loop_
_entity_poly.entity_id
_entity_poly.type
_entity_poly.pdbx_seq_one_letter_code
_entity_poly.pdbx_strand_id
1 'polypeptide(L)'
;MTMSTSSTENIALVSWIWIQPGHILNQETHASSHPSIPHSSAPELLNVLQPLRQWLNEIDVRDLQRAHFICKSIPSQCPFARDIKFFGKTLLSIPPLCKLNPLYEEVVALRFRALCYLADECGEDITAYC
;
A
#
# COMPACT_ATOMS: atom_id res chain seq x y z
N MET A 1 24.35 -9.57 63.45
CA MET A 1 25.20 -9.42 62.25
C MET A 1 25.29 -7.94 61.91
N THR A 2 26.50 -7.41 61.91
CA THR A 2 26.88 -6.05 61.52
C THR A 2 27.07 -5.93 60.00
N MET A 3 27.12 -4.68 59.52
CA MET A 3 27.70 -4.21 58.24
C MET A 3 26.85 -4.46 56.97
N SER A 4 26.71 -3.54 56.01
CA SER A 4 27.31 -2.23 55.78
C SER A 4 26.74 -1.62 54.49
N THR A 5 26.75 -0.28 54.44
CA THR A 5 27.11 0.60 53.30
C THR A 5 26.23 0.67 52.04
N SER A 6 25.75 1.90 51.79
CA SER A 6 25.83 2.68 50.54
C SER A 6 25.77 1.92 49.19
N SER A 7 25.05 2.38 48.19
CA SER A 7 25.20 3.71 47.62
C SER A 7 24.11 3.94 46.59
N THR A 8 23.60 5.15 46.61
CA THR A 8 22.82 5.77 45.56
C THR A 8 23.55 5.70 44.22
N GLU A 9 22.92 5.13 43.20
CA GLU A 9 23.14 5.49 41.81
C GLU A 9 21.78 5.90 41.22
N ASN A 10 21.46 7.18 41.38
CA ASN A 10 20.51 7.85 40.49
C ASN A 10 21.28 8.26 39.22
N ILE A 11 20.56 8.34 38.10
CA ILE A 11 20.51 9.48 37.15
C ILE A 11 20.53 9.01 35.69
N ALA A 12 19.39 9.31 35.04
CA ALA A 12 19.18 9.56 33.62
C ALA A 12 19.07 8.38 32.66
N LEU A 13 17.85 7.85 32.53
CA LEU A 13 17.18 7.82 31.21
C LEU A 13 15.78 8.43 31.35
N VAL A 14 15.81 9.75 31.28
CA VAL A 14 14.73 10.73 31.40
C VAL A 14 13.73 10.49 30.26
N SER A 15 12.52 10.01 30.56
CA SER A 15 11.29 10.80 30.61
C SER A 15 11.26 11.95 29.60
N TRP A 16 10.74 11.69 28.40
CA TRP A 16 10.21 12.74 27.53
C TRP A 16 8.77 13.05 27.94
N ILE A 17 8.59 13.38 29.22
CA ILE A 17 7.39 14.08 29.68
C ILE A 17 7.83 15.54 29.83
N TRP A 18 7.44 16.36 28.86
CA TRP A 18 7.58 17.81 28.96
C TRP A 18 6.67 18.29 30.08
N ILE A 19 7.23 18.52 31.28
CA ILE A 19 6.56 19.32 32.32
C ILE A 19 7.24 20.68 32.33
N GLN A 20 6.49 21.70 31.92
CA GLN A 20 6.76 23.09 32.31
C GLN A 20 6.11 23.35 33.68
N PRO A 21 6.80 23.99 34.64
CA PRO A 21 6.33 24.18 36.01
C PRO A 21 5.47 25.46 36.16
N GLY A 22 4.43 25.41 37.02
CA GLY A 22 3.89 26.60 37.68
C GLY A 22 2.39 26.91 37.56
N HIS A 23 1.57 26.14 38.28
CA HIS A 23 0.48 26.62 39.18
C HIS A 23 -0.78 27.37 38.66
N ILE A 24 -1.88 26.60 38.54
CA ILE A 24 -3.29 26.81 39.01
C ILE A 24 -4.13 27.91 38.31
N LEU A 25 -5.27 27.59 37.66
CA LEU A 25 -6.52 27.14 38.31
C LEU A 25 -7.44 26.28 37.40
N ASN A 26 -7.84 25.13 37.96
CA ASN A 26 -9.05 24.31 37.78
C ASN A 26 -9.47 23.80 36.39
N GLN A 27 -9.19 22.51 36.18
CA GLN A 27 -9.94 21.58 35.32
C GLN A 27 -11.16 21.04 36.05
N GLU A 28 -12.27 20.89 35.32
CA GLU A 28 -13.12 19.69 35.32
C GLU A 28 -14.16 19.80 34.20
N THR A 29 -14.04 19.05 33.10
CA THR A 29 -15.22 18.46 32.45
C THR A 29 -14.84 17.27 31.57
N HIS A 30 -15.45 16.13 31.88
CA HIS A 30 -15.35 14.85 31.21
C HIS A 30 -15.83 14.91 29.75
N ALA A 31 -15.07 14.31 28.82
CA ALA A 31 -15.59 13.88 27.52
C ALA A 31 -15.06 12.48 27.19
N SER A 32 -16.02 11.59 26.92
CA SER A 32 -15.87 10.17 26.70
C SER A 32 -15.08 9.83 25.44
N SER A 33 -14.27 8.78 25.60
CA SER A 33 -13.34 8.15 24.68
C SER A 33 -13.97 7.53 23.43
N HIS A 34 -13.39 7.82 22.26
CA HIS A 34 -13.27 6.87 21.15
C HIS A 34 -11.80 6.92 20.66
N PRO A 35 -10.99 5.85 20.85
CA PRO A 35 -9.62 5.84 20.36
C PRO A 35 -9.61 5.54 18.86
N SER A 36 -9.22 6.53 18.05
CA SER A 36 -8.85 6.34 16.66
C SER A 36 -7.60 5.47 16.57
N ILE A 37 -7.73 4.34 15.87
CA ILE A 37 -6.67 3.39 15.54
C ILE A 37 -5.55 4.14 14.79
N PRO A 38 -4.25 3.96 15.14
CA PRO A 38 -3.17 4.52 14.35
C PRO A 38 -3.17 3.81 12.99
N HIS A 39 -3.51 4.57 11.94
CA HIS A 39 -3.33 4.13 10.55
C HIS A 39 -1.86 3.74 10.37
N SER A 40 -1.65 2.45 10.14
CA SER A 40 -0.36 1.89 9.71
C SER A 40 0.00 2.55 8.39
N SER A 41 0.87 3.56 8.46
CA SER A 41 1.45 4.20 7.29
C SER A 41 2.41 3.21 6.65
N ALA A 42 2.05 2.76 5.46
CA ALA A 42 2.96 2.05 4.59
C ALA A 42 4.27 2.88 4.42
N PRO A 43 5.43 2.22 4.22
CA PRO A 43 6.74 2.86 4.33
C PRO A 43 6.91 4.01 3.31
N GLU A 44 7.57 5.09 3.74
CA GLU A 44 7.71 6.38 3.03
C GLU A 44 8.16 6.33 1.55
N LEU A 45 8.73 5.21 1.08
CA LEU A 45 9.10 5.02 -0.33
C LEU A 45 7.91 5.14 -1.30
N LEU A 46 6.68 4.97 -0.83
CA LEU A 46 5.46 5.11 -1.63
C LEU A 46 5.18 6.55 -2.10
N ASN A 47 5.69 7.56 -1.39
CA ASN A 47 5.47 8.96 -1.76
C ASN A 47 6.20 9.37 -3.06
N VAL A 48 7.35 8.75 -3.37
CA VAL A 48 8.14 9.10 -4.57
C VAL A 48 7.42 8.71 -5.87
N LEU A 49 6.67 7.62 -5.84
CA LEU A 49 5.92 7.13 -7.02
C LEU A 49 4.52 7.74 -7.12
N GLN A 50 4.12 8.57 -6.16
CA GLN A 50 2.80 9.20 -6.14
C GLN A 50 2.49 10.04 -7.40
N PRO A 51 3.38 10.90 -7.93
CA PRO A 51 3.11 11.59 -9.19
C PRO A 51 2.93 10.61 -10.36
N LEU A 52 3.65 9.49 -10.36
CA LEU A 52 3.53 8.47 -11.41
C LEU A 52 2.21 7.70 -11.30
N ARG A 53 1.75 7.39 -10.08
CA ARG A 53 0.40 6.84 -9.85
C ARG A 53 -0.68 7.76 -10.38
N GLN A 54 -0.59 9.05 -10.02
CA GLN A 54 -1.54 10.07 -10.46
C GLN A 54 -1.54 10.15 -11.98
N TRP A 55 -0.36 10.19 -12.60
CA TRP A 55 -0.23 10.19 -14.05
C TRP A 55 -0.89 8.96 -14.70
N LEU A 56 -0.65 7.75 -14.20
CA LEU A 56 -1.32 6.53 -14.69
C LEU A 56 -2.85 6.61 -14.56
N ASN A 57 -3.34 7.15 -13.46
CA ASN A 57 -4.77 7.33 -13.22
C ASN A 57 -5.39 8.41 -14.11
N GLU A 58 -4.62 9.42 -14.52
CA GLU A 58 -5.07 10.49 -15.42
C GLU A 58 -5.00 10.12 -16.90
N ILE A 59 -4.37 8.98 -17.27
CA ILE A 59 -4.39 8.50 -18.65
C ILE A 59 -5.84 8.22 -19.06
N ASP A 60 -6.34 9.04 -19.97
CA ASP A 60 -7.65 8.91 -20.57
C ASP A 60 -7.57 8.03 -21.83
N VAL A 61 -8.36 6.97 -21.87
CA VAL A 61 -8.35 6.00 -22.96
C VAL A 61 -9.50 6.32 -23.91
N ARG A 62 -9.24 7.23 -24.86
CA ARG A 62 -10.22 7.65 -25.90
C ARG A 62 -9.78 7.36 -27.33
N ASP A 63 -8.73 6.57 -27.48
CA ASP A 63 -8.15 6.24 -28.78
C ASP A 63 -8.06 4.74 -28.93
N LEU A 64 -8.58 4.24 -30.06
CA LEU A 64 -8.72 2.83 -30.36
C LEU A 64 -7.36 2.12 -30.44
N GLN A 65 -6.35 2.77 -31.04
CA GLN A 65 -5.00 2.21 -31.15
C GLN A 65 -4.32 2.15 -29.77
N ARG A 66 -4.49 3.20 -28.95
CA ARG A 66 -3.98 3.20 -27.57
C ARG A 66 -4.64 2.14 -26.71
N ALA A 67 -5.96 1.97 -26.82
CA ALA A 67 -6.68 0.96 -26.05
C ALA A 67 -6.18 -0.45 -26.38
N HIS A 68 -6.04 -0.80 -27.65
CA HIS A 68 -5.43 -2.07 -28.04
C HIS A 68 -3.99 -2.22 -27.56
N PHE A 69 -3.18 -1.17 -27.65
CA PHE A 69 -1.80 -1.21 -27.18
C PHE A 69 -1.72 -1.48 -25.68
N ILE A 70 -2.57 -0.83 -24.88
CA ILE A 70 -2.68 -1.05 -23.43
C ILE A 70 -3.12 -2.50 -23.15
N CYS A 71 -4.17 -2.97 -23.83
CA CYS A 71 -4.67 -4.33 -23.68
C CYS A 71 -3.68 -5.41 -24.13
N LYS A 72 -2.75 -5.10 -25.04
CA LYS A 72 -1.68 -6.02 -25.46
C LYS A 72 -0.45 -5.96 -24.55
N SER A 73 -0.13 -4.79 -24.02
CA SER A 73 1.08 -4.58 -23.20
C SER A 73 0.93 -5.08 -21.77
N ILE A 74 -0.26 -4.98 -21.18
CA ILE A 74 -0.53 -5.39 -19.80
C ILE A 74 -1.26 -6.73 -19.85
N PRO A 75 -0.67 -7.88 -19.44
CA PRO A 75 -1.35 -9.17 -19.50
C PRO A 75 -2.54 -9.28 -18.52
N SER A 76 -3.56 -10.09 -18.85
CA SER A 76 -4.68 -10.42 -17.94
C SER A 76 -4.23 -11.30 -16.77
N GLN A 77 -3.19 -12.10 -16.98
CA GLN A 77 -2.63 -12.99 -15.98
C GLN A 77 -1.55 -12.29 -15.15
N CYS A 78 -1.60 -12.46 -13.83
CA CYS A 78 -0.58 -11.91 -12.94
C CYS A 78 0.76 -12.58 -13.24
N PRO A 79 1.80 -11.83 -13.68
CA PRO A 79 3.03 -12.44 -14.22
C PRO A 79 3.82 -13.21 -13.17
N PHE A 80 3.58 -12.95 -11.89
CA PHE A 80 4.29 -13.57 -10.78
C PHE A 80 3.67 -14.90 -10.35
N ALA A 81 2.38 -15.13 -10.63
CA ALA A 81 1.73 -16.40 -10.30
C ALA A 81 2.08 -17.42 -11.38
N ARG A 82 2.99 -18.36 -11.07
CA ARG A 82 3.35 -19.44 -12.00
C ARG A 82 3.63 -20.73 -11.27
N ASP A 83 3.17 -21.83 -11.85
CA ASP A 83 3.49 -23.19 -11.41
C ASP A 83 4.69 -23.73 -12.18
N ILE A 84 5.71 -24.16 -11.44
CA ILE A 84 6.86 -24.88 -12.00
C ILE A 84 6.54 -26.37 -11.90
N LYS A 85 6.25 -27.00 -13.05
CA LYS A 85 5.93 -28.43 -13.15
C LYS A 85 7.15 -29.22 -13.62
N PHE A 86 7.44 -30.32 -12.96
CA PHE A 86 8.44 -31.29 -13.39
C PHE A 86 7.82 -32.69 -13.39
N PHE A 87 7.98 -33.44 -14.48
CA PHE A 87 7.43 -34.80 -14.63
C PHE A 87 5.91 -34.90 -14.39
N GLY A 88 5.15 -33.87 -14.80
CA GLY A 88 3.70 -33.81 -14.62
C GLY A 88 3.22 -33.48 -13.20
N LYS A 89 4.14 -33.22 -12.26
CA LYS A 89 3.83 -32.83 -10.88
C LYS A 89 4.29 -31.39 -10.64
N THR A 90 3.47 -30.57 -9.97
CA THR A 90 3.86 -29.21 -9.57
C THR A 90 4.90 -29.30 -8.46
N LEU A 91 6.11 -28.82 -8.73
CA LEU A 91 7.23 -28.83 -7.79
C LEU A 91 7.18 -27.59 -6.88
N LEU A 92 6.89 -26.43 -7.47
CA LEU A 92 6.81 -25.15 -6.78
C LEU A 92 5.75 -24.28 -7.44
N SER A 93 4.88 -23.69 -6.63
CA SER A 93 3.92 -22.68 -7.09
C SER A 93 4.36 -21.33 -6.55
N ILE A 94 4.67 -20.39 -7.43
CA ILE A 94 4.95 -19.01 -7.04
C ILE A 94 3.58 -18.36 -6.81
N PRO A 95 3.28 -17.90 -5.58
CA PRO A 95 1.99 -17.30 -5.29
C PRO A 95 1.81 -15.97 -6.04
N PRO A 96 0.57 -15.50 -6.21
CA PRO A 96 0.28 -14.18 -6.77
C PRO A 96 0.86 -13.09 -5.86
N LEU A 97 2.06 -12.61 -6.22
CA LEU A 97 2.72 -11.47 -5.57
C LEU A 97 2.23 -10.12 -6.11
N CYS A 98 0.98 -10.08 -6.58
CA CYS A 98 0.43 -8.96 -7.33
C CYS A 98 0.43 -7.62 -6.52
N LYS A 99 0.62 -7.66 -5.19
CA LYS A 99 0.77 -6.48 -4.33
C LYS A 99 2.21 -6.00 -4.09
N LEU A 100 3.23 -6.69 -4.58
CA LEU A 100 4.63 -6.28 -4.37
C LEU A 100 4.99 -5.05 -5.19
N ASN A 101 4.43 -4.91 -6.40
CA ASN A 101 4.65 -3.71 -7.21
C ASN A 101 3.72 -2.59 -6.72
N PRO A 102 4.27 -1.46 -6.23
CA PRO A 102 3.47 -0.35 -5.75
C PRO A 102 2.46 0.16 -6.80
N LEU A 103 2.77 0.09 -8.09
CA LEU A 103 1.91 0.60 -9.17
C LEU A 103 0.96 -0.43 -9.80
N TYR A 104 0.88 -1.63 -9.22
CA TYR A 104 0.12 -2.72 -9.85
C TYR A 104 -1.35 -2.39 -10.04
N GLU A 105 -1.99 -1.84 -9.00
CA GLU A 105 -3.42 -1.52 -9.03
C GLU A 105 -3.73 -0.47 -10.10
N GLU A 106 -2.90 0.56 -10.22
CA GLU A 106 -3.07 1.61 -11.23
C GLU A 106 -2.91 1.05 -12.67
N VAL A 107 -1.95 0.14 -12.88
CA VAL A 107 -1.73 -0.52 -14.18
C VAL A 107 -2.90 -1.41 -14.55
N VAL A 108 -3.40 -2.23 -13.62
CA VAL A 108 -4.57 -3.08 -13.85
C VAL A 108 -5.83 -2.24 -14.08
N ALA A 109 -6.01 -1.15 -13.34
CA ALA A 109 -7.10 -0.21 -13.54
C ALA A 109 -7.03 0.47 -14.93
N LEU A 110 -5.83 0.81 -15.42
CA LEU A 110 -5.63 1.32 -16.77
C LEU A 110 -6.06 0.30 -17.84
N ARG A 111 -5.66 -0.98 -17.67
CA ARG A 111 -6.09 -2.06 -18.55
C ARG A 111 -7.61 -2.21 -18.56
N PHE A 112 -8.23 -2.20 -17.39
CA PHE A 112 -9.68 -2.32 -17.26
C PHE A 112 -10.40 -1.19 -18.01
N ARG A 113 -9.95 0.07 -17.82
CA ARG A 113 -10.50 1.22 -18.57
C ARG A 113 -10.36 1.06 -20.07
N ALA A 114 -9.22 0.56 -20.55
CA ALA A 114 -9.03 0.29 -21.98
C ALA A 114 -9.95 -0.80 -22.53
N LEU A 115 -10.20 -1.87 -21.76
CA LEU A 115 -11.16 -2.91 -22.14
C LEU A 115 -12.59 -2.38 -22.18
N CYS A 116 -13.01 -1.60 -21.18
CA CYS A 116 -14.32 -0.95 -21.18
C CYS A 116 -14.50 -0.02 -22.37
N TYR A 117 -13.49 0.79 -22.71
CA TYR A 117 -13.55 1.64 -23.90
C TYR A 117 -13.77 0.83 -25.19
N LEU A 118 -13.03 -0.27 -25.38
CA LEU A 118 -13.19 -1.13 -26.57
C LEU A 118 -14.56 -1.82 -26.62
N ALA A 119 -15.04 -2.32 -25.48
CA ALA A 119 -16.31 -3.06 -25.42
C ALA A 119 -17.55 -2.14 -25.43
N ASP A 120 -17.55 -1.08 -24.61
CA ASP A 120 -18.73 -0.26 -24.35
C ASP A 120 -18.86 0.92 -25.32
N GLU A 121 -17.73 1.58 -25.67
CA GLU A 121 -17.76 2.75 -26.57
C GLU A 121 -17.57 2.37 -28.04
N CYS A 122 -16.65 1.45 -28.33
CA CYS A 122 -16.34 1.03 -29.71
C CYS A 122 -17.17 -0.19 -30.17
N GLY A 123 -17.70 -0.98 -29.23
CA GLY A 123 -18.50 -2.17 -29.54
C GLY A 123 -17.70 -3.33 -30.13
N GLU A 124 -16.39 -3.41 -29.84
CA GLU A 124 -15.52 -4.48 -30.35
C GLU A 124 -15.58 -5.74 -29.49
N ASP A 125 -15.31 -6.90 -30.12
CA ASP A 125 -15.13 -8.16 -29.40
C ASP A 125 -13.78 -8.19 -28.67
N ILE A 126 -13.82 -8.04 -27.35
CA ILE A 126 -12.65 -8.06 -26.47
C ILE A 126 -12.21 -9.45 -26.03
N THR A 127 -12.84 -10.53 -26.52
CA THR A 127 -12.53 -11.92 -26.13
C THR A 127 -11.06 -12.27 -26.35
N ALA A 128 -10.41 -11.67 -27.36
CA ALA A 128 -8.98 -11.83 -27.63
C ALA A 128 -8.06 -11.35 -26.50
N TYR A 129 -8.58 -10.58 -25.54
CA TYR A 129 -7.84 -10.03 -24.41
C TYR A 129 -8.16 -10.71 -23.07
N CYS A 130 -9.11 -11.65 -23.01
CA CYS A 130 -9.50 -12.30 -21.76
C CYS A 130 -8.57 -13.47 -21.41
#